data_AF-A0A9R0R9W6-F1
#
_entry.id   AF-A0A9R0R9W6-F1
#
_cell.length_a   1.000
_cell.length_b   1.000
_cell.length_c   1.000
_cell.angle_alpha   90.00
_cell.angle_beta   90.00
_cell.angle_gamma   90.00
#
_symmetry.space_group_name_H-M   'P 1'
#
loop_
_entity.id
_entity.type
_entity.pdbx_description
1 polymer ?
#
loop_
_entity_poly.entity_id
_entity_poly.type
_entity_poly.pdbx_seq_one_letter_code
_entity_poly.pdbx_strand_id
1 'polypeptide(L)'
;MYAETEPGGAAERTAFRRAEKQYKLYKPPSRKGRSKSRGKQAGGGGFGGGGDLSAVVDFHALLAAGEGELPAGIRRCDRAGFHLPVFCFLDRPGFYFIPGALSTEEQCYWIRESLKTFPQPPNRTNLTATYGPISDLFIAAKNQKILVEVQSSNGQERVEQNNVGENAHPGKFKFVDGSEIQKEERPKSTMAAALVRKLRWSTLGLQFDWSKRNYDVSLPHNKIPDDLATLAKKMAVPAMPSGEEFTAEAAIVNYYGPSM
;
A
#
# COMPACT_ATOMS: atom_id res chain seq x y z
N MET A 1 -6.78 36.73 29.18
CA MET A 1 -7.77 36.91 28.09
C MET A 1 -7.75 35.65 27.26
N TYR A 2 -8.71 34.76 27.49
CA TYR A 2 -8.83 33.52 26.72
C TYR A 2 -9.49 33.86 25.38
N ALA A 3 -8.80 33.56 24.28
CA ALA A 3 -9.40 33.61 22.96
C ALA A 3 -10.47 32.52 22.89
N GLU A 4 -11.70 32.93 22.65
CA GLU A 4 -12.82 32.04 22.35
C GLU A 4 -12.49 31.24 21.09
N THR A 5 -12.29 29.93 21.26
CA THR A 5 -12.28 28.99 20.15
C THR A 5 -13.71 28.78 19.68
N GLU A 6 -14.06 29.35 18.51
CA GLU A 6 -15.31 28.99 17.82
C GLU A 6 -15.33 27.48 17.50
N PRO A 7 -16.43 26.77 17.83
CA PRO A 7 -16.54 25.35 17.58
C PRO A 7 -17.05 25.09 16.14
N GLY A 8 -16.26 24.35 15.35
CA GLY A 8 -16.83 23.48 14.29
C GLY A 8 -16.71 23.89 12.81
N GLY A 9 -16.09 25.02 12.45
CA GLY A 9 -16.03 25.47 11.03
C GLY A 9 -14.67 25.38 10.32
N ALA A 10 -13.56 25.28 11.06
CA ALA A 10 -12.23 25.50 10.50
C ALA A 10 -11.63 24.27 9.79
N ALA A 11 -12.02 23.06 10.19
CA ALA A 11 -11.39 21.84 9.68
C ALA A 11 -11.75 21.56 8.20
N GLU A 12 -12.91 21.97 7.69
CA GLU A 12 -13.29 21.74 6.29
C GLU A 12 -12.58 22.66 5.26
N ARG A 13 -11.69 23.58 5.67
CA ARG A 13 -11.32 24.77 4.87
C ARG A 13 -9.89 24.86 4.31
N THR A 14 -9.02 23.85 4.44
CA THR A 14 -7.66 23.94 3.85
C THR A 14 -7.68 23.75 2.33
N ALA A 15 -6.77 24.41 1.61
CA ALA A 15 -6.61 24.23 0.17
C ALA A 15 -6.35 22.75 -0.19
N PHE A 16 -5.58 22.06 0.64
CA PHE A 16 -5.33 20.62 0.50
C PHE A 16 -6.62 19.80 0.58
N ARG A 17 -7.47 20.00 1.60
CA ARG A 17 -8.72 19.24 1.75
C ARG A 17 -9.69 19.49 0.59
N ARG A 18 -9.72 20.71 0.05
CA ARG A 18 -10.52 21.03 -1.14
C ARG A 18 -10.03 20.24 -2.36
N ALA A 19 -8.73 20.24 -2.62
CA ALA A 19 -8.13 19.48 -3.72
C ALA A 19 -8.33 17.96 -3.53
N GLU A 20 -8.08 17.43 -2.33
CA GLU A 20 -8.32 16.02 -2.02
C GLU A 20 -9.77 15.63 -2.32
N LYS A 21 -10.74 16.42 -1.85
CA LYS A 21 -12.17 16.18 -2.09
C LYS A 21 -12.54 16.23 -3.57
N GLN A 22 -11.94 17.16 -4.33
CA GLN A 22 -12.16 17.30 -5.77
C GLN A 22 -11.73 16.04 -6.53
N TYR A 23 -10.58 15.46 -6.20
CA TYR A 23 -10.01 14.31 -6.91
C TYR A 23 -10.34 12.95 -6.27
N LYS A 24 -11.09 12.93 -5.15
CA LYS A 24 -11.46 11.69 -4.46
C LYS A 24 -12.44 10.87 -5.32
N LEU A 25 -12.07 9.63 -5.58
CA LEU A 25 -12.95 8.67 -6.26
C LEU A 25 -14.05 8.19 -5.31
N TYR A 26 -15.27 8.68 -5.52
CA TYR A 26 -16.46 8.21 -4.79
C TYR A 26 -17.09 7.03 -5.51
N LYS A 27 -17.45 5.98 -4.76
CA LYS A 27 -18.29 4.92 -5.29
C LYS A 27 -19.69 5.46 -5.57
N PRO A 28 -20.31 5.11 -6.71
CA PRO A 28 -21.74 5.36 -6.88
C PRO A 28 -22.49 4.56 -5.79
N PRO A 29 -23.53 5.14 -5.17
CA PRO A 29 -24.32 4.43 -4.18
C PRO A 29 -24.91 3.15 -4.81
N SER A 30 -24.75 2.02 -4.13
CA SER A 30 -25.37 0.77 -4.55
C SER A 30 -26.88 1.00 -4.70
N ARG A 31 -27.46 0.75 -5.88
CA ARG A 31 -28.92 0.74 -6.07
C ARG A 31 -29.53 -0.42 -5.29
N LYS A 32 -29.67 -0.28 -3.97
CA LYS A 32 -30.56 -1.13 -3.18
C LYS A 32 -31.98 -0.62 -3.36
N GLY A 33 -32.85 -1.54 -3.80
CA GLY A 33 -34.23 -1.39 -4.22
C GLY A 33 -34.96 -0.12 -3.80
N ARG A 34 -35.40 0.66 -4.80
CA ARG A 34 -36.55 1.56 -4.64
C ARG A 34 -37.58 1.21 -5.71
N SER A 35 -38.75 0.85 -5.21
CA SER A 35 -39.97 0.49 -5.93
C SER A 35 -40.30 1.47 -7.07
N LYS A 36 -40.93 0.93 -8.12
CA LYS A 36 -41.47 1.64 -9.27
C LYS A 36 -42.33 2.84 -8.83
N SER A 37 -41.91 4.06 -9.16
CA SER A 37 -42.84 5.15 -9.47
C SER A 37 -42.26 6.03 -10.58
N ARG A 38 -43.11 6.33 -11.57
CA ARG A 38 -42.81 6.94 -12.88
C ARG A 38 -42.19 8.33 -12.76
N GLY A 39 -41.34 8.65 -13.74
CA GLY A 39 -41.30 10.00 -14.32
C GLY A 39 -40.07 10.85 -14.03
N LYS A 40 -38.95 10.57 -14.71
CA LYS A 40 -38.13 11.57 -15.44
C LYS A 40 -36.95 10.84 -16.09
N GLN A 41 -36.88 10.88 -17.42
CA GLN A 41 -35.65 10.56 -18.15
C GLN A 41 -34.60 11.60 -17.77
N ALA A 42 -33.68 11.23 -16.88
CA ALA A 42 -32.36 11.83 -16.83
C ALA A 42 -31.42 10.84 -17.54
N GLY A 43 -30.67 11.36 -18.50
CA GLY A 43 -29.84 10.60 -19.43
C GLY A 43 -28.88 9.62 -18.77
N GLY A 44 -28.48 8.61 -19.55
CA GLY A 44 -27.64 7.50 -19.13
C GLY A 44 -26.39 7.94 -18.38
N GLY A 45 -26.40 7.78 -17.06
CA GLY A 45 -25.20 7.78 -16.23
C GLY A 45 -24.51 6.43 -16.34
N GLY A 46 -23.73 6.26 -17.41
CA GLY A 46 -22.66 5.27 -17.45
C GLY A 46 -21.65 5.53 -16.32
N PHE A 47 -20.84 4.53 -15.98
CA PHE A 47 -19.67 4.70 -15.13
C PHE A 47 -18.86 5.93 -15.57
N GLY A 48 -18.88 7.02 -14.80
CA GLY A 48 -18.34 8.29 -15.29
C GLY A 48 -18.60 9.45 -14.34
N GLY A 49 -18.05 9.40 -13.13
CA GLY A 49 -17.74 10.63 -12.40
C GLY A 49 -16.42 11.17 -12.92
N GLY A 50 -16.39 11.61 -14.19
CA GLY A 50 -15.22 12.28 -14.77
C GLY A 50 -15.06 13.64 -14.10
N GLY A 51 -14.37 13.67 -12.97
CA GLY A 51 -13.91 14.93 -12.40
C GLY A 51 -13.06 15.66 -13.43
N ASP A 52 -13.10 16.98 -13.42
CA ASP A 52 -12.20 17.79 -14.24
C ASP A 52 -10.75 17.50 -13.84
N LEU A 53 -10.01 16.84 -14.75
CA LEU A 53 -8.59 16.51 -14.60
C LEU A 53 -7.69 17.49 -15.36
N SER A 54 -8.22 18.57 -15.92
CA SER A 54 -7.43 19.54 -16.71
C SER A 54 -6.31 20.20 -15.91
N ALA A 55 -6.47 20.30 -14.59
CA ALA A 55 -5.46 20.81 -13.67
C ALA A 55 -4.46 19.73 -13.18
N VAL A 56 -4.64 18.47 -13.57
CA VAL A 56 -3.71 17.37 -13.23
C VAL A 56 -2.57 17.37 -14.26
N VAL A 57 -1.34 17.44 -13.76
CA VAL A 57 -0.15 17.36 -14.61
C VAL A 57 0.06 15.91 -15.05
N ASP A 58 0.06 15.68 -16.36
CA ASP A 58 0.40 14.39 -16.97
C ASP A 58 1.84 14.40 -17.52
N PHE A 59 2.77 13.86 -16.75
CA PHE A 59 4.17 13.77 -17.15
C PHE A 59 4.44 12.81 -18.32
N HIS A 60 3.55 11.87 -18.62
CA HIS A 60 3.66 11.04 -19.83
C HIS A 60 3.31 11.86 -21.07
N ALA A 61 2.29 12.72 -20.99
CA ALA A 61 1.96 13.66 -22.06
C ALA A 61 3.10 14.68 -22.28
N LEU A 62 3.69 15.21 -21.20
CA LEU A 62 4.87 16.10 -21.30
C LEU A 62 6.08 15.39 -21.92
N LEU A 63 6.31 14.12 -21.59
CA LEU A 63 7.37 13.34 -22.22
C LEU A 63 7.10 13.15 -23.73
N ALA A 64 5.87 12.82 -24.12
CA ALA A 64 5.49 12.62 -25.51
C ALA A 64 5.57 13.91 -26.36
N ALA A 65 5.37 15.07 -25.75
CA ALA A 65 5.49 16.38 -26.41
C ALA A 65 6.93 16.75 -26.82
N GLY A 66 7.96 16.02 -26.36
CA GLY A 66 9.35 16.24 -26.79
C GLY A 66 9.96 17.53 -26.23
N GLU A 67 10.60 18.32 -27.09
CA GLU A 67 11.24 19.62 -26.76
C GLU A 67 10.25 20.81 -26.82
N GLY A 68 8.94 20.53 -26.77
CA GLY A 68 7.92 21.57 -26.70
C GLY A 68 8.01 22.41 -25.43
N GLU A 69 7.36 23.58 -25.45
CA GLU A 69 7.27 24.44 -24.27
C GLU A 69 6.57 23.71 -23.12
N LEU A 70 7.25 23.59 -21.98
CA LEU A 70 6.70 22.96 -20.78
C LEU A 70 5.77 23.93 -20.04
N PRO A 71 4.75 23.43 -19.32
CA PRO A 71 3.92 24.28 -18.48
C PRO A 71 4.74 25.11 -17.49
N ALA A 72 4.29 26.34 -17.24
CA ALA A 72 4.96 27.26 -16.32
C ALA A 72 5.20 26.59 -14.95
N GLY A 73 6.44 26.70 -14.45
CA GLY A 73 6.84 26.12 -13.17
C GLY A 73 7.34 24.68 -13.25
N ILE A 74 7.28 24.01 -14.42
CA ILE A 74 7.85 22.68 -14.65
C ILE A 74 9.13 22.80 -15.48
N ARG A 75 10.15 22.02 -15.14
CA ARG A 75 11.36 21.89 -15.97
C ARG A 75 11.81 20.45 -16.11
N ARG A 76 12.61 20.18 -17.16
CA ARG A 76 13.48 19.00 -17.21
C ARG A 76 14.69 19.18 -16.30
N CYS A 77 15.08 18.09 -15.64
CA CYS A 77 16.09 18.03 -14.59
C CYS A 77 17.08 16.88 -14.83
N ASP A 78 17.46 16.67 -16.08
CA ASP A 78 18.30 15.54 -16.45
C ASP A 78 19.66 15.63 -15.75
N ARG A 79 20.16 14.48 -15.31
CA ARG A 79 21.43 14.34 -14.60
C ARG A 79 22.41 13.55 -15.44
N ALA A 80 23.67 14.01 -15.47
CA ALA A 80 24.75 13.24 -16.05
C ALA A 80 24.82 11.84 -15.41
N GLY A 81 24.86 10.80 -16.23
CA GLY A 81 24.87 9.40 -15.78
C GLY A 81 23.49 8.82 -15.43
N PHE A 82 22.39 9.57 -15.60
CA PHE A 82 21.04 9.05 -15.46
C PHE A 82 20.28 9.17 -16.78
N HIS A 83 19.91 8.02 -17.35
CA HIS A 83 19.42 7.95 -18.74
C HIS A 83 17.92 8.17 -18.91
N LEU A 84 17.15 8.17 -17.82
CA LEU A 84 15.71 8.39 -17.88
C LEU A 84 15.37 9.88 -17.76
N PRO A 85 14.36 10.37 -18.50
CA PRO A 85 13.89 11.75 -18.36
C PRO A 85 13.44 12.06 -16.93
N VAL A 86 13.79 13.24 -16.44
CA VAL A 86 13.38 13.70 -15.09
C VAL A 86 12.70 15.05 -15.16
N PHE A 87 11.55 15.19 -14.50
CA PHE A 87 10.83 16.45 -14.37
C PHE A 87 10.82 16.93 -12.91
N CYS A 88 10.89 18.25 -12.72
CA CYS A 88 10.74 18.88 -11.41
C CYS A 88 9.78 20.08 -11.46
N PHE A 89 9.26 20.45 -10.29
CA PHE A 89 8.61 21.75 -10.08
C PHE A 89 9.63 22.76 -9.53
N LEU A 90 9.66 23.96 -10.10
CA LEU A 90 10.59 25.03 -9.70
C LEU A 90 10.33 25.54 -8.27
N ASP A 91 9.07 25.53 -7.82
CA ASP A 91 8.65 25.95 -6.48
C ASP A 91 8.69 24.81 -5.44
N ARG A 92 9.06 23.58 -5.85
CA ARG A 92 9.16 22.39 -4.98
C ARG A 92 10.56 21.76 -5.08
N PRO A 93 11.61 22.41 -4.56
CA PRO A 93 12.93 21.83 -4.53
C PRO A 93 12.91 20.49 -3.77
N GLY A 94 13.57 19.48 -4.33
CA GLY A 94 13.57 18.11 -3.79
C GLY A 94 12.51 17.18 -4.39
N PHE A 95 11.58 17.69 -5.21
CA PHE A 95 10.64 16.86 -5.96
C PHE A 95 11.19 16.48 -7.34
N TYR A 96 11.18 15.19 -7.64
CA TYR A 96 11.59 14.62 -8.92
C TYR A 96 10.54 13.62 -9.40
N PHE A 97 10.19 13.67 -10.69
CA PHE A 97 9.28 12.73 -11.32
C PHE A 97 9.94 12.08 -12.54
N ILE A 98 9.89 10.74 -12.60
CA ILE A 98 10.50 9.93 -13.66
C ILE A 98 9.37 9.18 -14.37
N PRO A 99 8.82 9.71 -15.49
CA PRO A 99 7.76 9.03 -16.22
C PRO A 99 8.30 7.74 -16.85
N GLY A 100 7.56 6.64 -16.68
CA GLY A 100 7.98 5.35 -17.23
C GLY A 100 9.27 4.81 -16.61
N ALA A 101 9.47 5.03 -15.30
CA ALA A 101 10.67 4.60 -14.58
C ALA A 101 11.00 3.09 -14.68
N LEU A 102 10.00 2.26 -15.00
CA LEU A 102 10.11 0.81 -15.07
C LEU A 102 9.57 0.28 -16.40
N SER A 103 10.27 -0.67 -17.01
CA SER A 103 9.77 -1.42 -18.17
C SER A 103 8.54 -2.26 -17.80
N THR A 104 7.78 -2.72 -18.79
CA THR A 104 6.63 -3.61 -18.57
C THR A 104 7.03 -4.90 -17.84
N GLU A 105 8.21 -5.43 -18.16
CA GLU A 105 8.77 -6.63 -17.56
C GLU A 105 9.15 -6.38 -16.10
N GLU A 106 9.83 -5.27 -15.80
CA GLU A 106 10.14 -4.84 -14.43
C GLU A 106 8.86 -4.64 -13.62
N GLN A 107 7.84 -3.97 -14.18
CA GLN A 107 6.54 -3.80 -13.51
C GLN A 107 5.90 -5.16 -13.17
N CYS A 108 5.84 -6.09 -14.11
CA CYS A 108 5.30 -7.43 -13.88
C CYS A 108 6.10 -8.20 -12.80
N TYR A 109 7.43 -8.06 -12.80
CA TYR A 109 8.29 -8.63 -11.78
C TYR A 109 7.96 -8.08 -10.39
N TRP A 110 7.95 -6.76 -10.22
CA TRP A 110 7.69 -6.14 -8.92
C TRP A 110 6.28 -6.35 -8.41
N ILE A 111 5.27 -6.38 -9.29
CA ILE A 111 3.90 -6.77 -8.91
C ILE A 111 3.89 -8.18 -8.33
N ARG A 112 4.59 -9.13 -8.98
CA ARG A 112 4.67 -10.51 -8.50
C ARG A 112 5.38 -10.60 -7.15
N GLU A 113 6.54 -9.97 -7.00
CA GLU A 113 7.30 -9.97 -5.75
C GLU A 113 6.52 -9.30 -4.61
N SER A 114 5.77 -8.23 -4.92
CA SER A 114 4.91 -7.55 -3.95
C SER A 114 3.82 -8.45 -3.37
N LEU A 115 3.36 -9.47 -4.09
CA LEU A 115 2.31 -10.37 -3.60
C LEU A 115 2.87 -11.69 -3.05
N LYS A 116 4.03 -12.12 -3.54
CA LYS A 116 4.60 -13.44 -3.22
C LYS A 116 5.66 -13.40 -2.13
N THR A 117 6.55 -12.41 -2.16
CA THR A 117 7.79 -12.41 -1.38
C THR A 117 7.74 -11.36 -0.28
N PHE A 118 7.31 -10.15 -0.63
CA PHE A 118 7.29 -9.01 0.29
C PHE A 118 6.41 -9.21 1.54
N PRO A 119 5.25 -9.89 1.49
CA PRO A 119 4.44 -10.13 2.68
C PRO A 119 4.87 -11.38 3.48
N GLN A 120 5.93 -12.10 3.08
CA GLN A 120 6.39 -13.29 3.78
C GLN A 120 7.09 -12.93 5.09
N PRO A 121 6.87 -13.68 6.18
CA PRO A 121 7.63 -13.51 7.42
C PRO A 121 9.15 -13.53 7.18
N PRO A 122 9.95 -12.73 7.91
CA PRO A 122 9.60 -11.94 9.09
C PRO A 122 8.95 -10.59 8.79
N ASN A 123 8.72 -10.24 7.51
CA ASN A 123 8.05 -8.99 7.15
C ASN A 123 6.65 -8.95 7.77
N ARG A 124 6.30 -7.79 8.35
CA ARG A 124 4.98 -7.60 8.95
C ARG A 124 3.99 -7.16 7.87
N THR A 125 2.73 -7.49 8.10
CA THR A 125 1.60 -6.99 7.32
C THR A 125 0.50 -6.49 8.26
N ASN A 126 -0.51 -5.82 7.71
CA ASN A 126 -1.69 -5.46 8.49
C ASN A 126 -2.48 -6.67 9.05
N LEU A 127 -2.18 -7.88 8.57
CA LEU A 127 -2.81 -9.13 9.03
C LEU A 127 -2.07 -9.74 10.23
N THR A 128 -0.79 -9.39 10.41
CA THR A 128 0.10 -10.01 11.42
C THR A 128 -0.45 -9.86 12.84
N ALA A 129 -1.06 -8.72 13.19
CA ALA A 129 -1.60 -8.49 14.53
C ALA A 129 -2.76 -9.44 14.89
N THR A 130 -3.54 -9.91 13.89
CA THR A 130 -4.70 -10.78 14.12
C THR A 130 -4.36 -12.26 13.99
N TYR A 131 -3.56 -12.62 12.98
CA TYR A 131 -3.32 -14.01 12.61
C TYR A 131 -1.91 -14.49 12.92
N GLY A 132 -1.03 -13.62 13.41
CA GLY A 132 0.40 -13.88 13.47
C GLY A 132 1.05 -13.88 12.07
N PRO A 133 2.30 -14.38 11.97
CA PRO A 133 2.97 -14.54 10.69
C PRO A 133 2.20 -15.48 9.76
N ILE A 134 1.90 -15.05 8.54
CA ILE A 134 1.24 -15.88 7.52
C ILE A 134 2.22 -16.08 6.37
N SER A 135 2.64 -17.32 6.16
CA SER A 135 3.44 -17.69 4.99
C SER A 135 2.55 -18.05 3.80
N ASP A 136 3.02 -17.73 2.60
CA ASP A 136 2.46 -18.21 1.32
C ASP A 136 0.99 -17.87 1.07
N LEU A 137 0.53 -16.74 1.62
CA LEU A 137 -0.87 -16.30 1.50
C LEU A 137 -1.38 -16.27 0.06
N PHE A 138 -0.57 -15.74 -0.88
CA PHE A 138 -0.97 -15.65 -2.28
C PHE A 138 -1.05 -17.04 -2.96
N ILE A 139 -0.15 -17.96 -2.60
CA ILE A 139 -0.15 -19.34 -3.11
C ILE A 139 -1.36 -20.09 -2.54
N ALA A 140 -1.62 -19.96 -1.24
CA ALA A 140 -2.79 -20.50 -0.58
C ALA A 140 -4.10 -19.99 -1.22
N ALA A 141 -4.16 -18.71 -1.60
CA ALA A 141 -5.30 -18.14 -2.30
C ALA A 141 -5.50 -18.73 -3.71
N LYS A 142 -4.42 -18.95 -4.46
CA LYS A 142 -4.48 -19.64 -5.76
C LYS A 142 -5.03 -21.06 -5.63
N ASN A 143 -4.63 -21.75 -4.58
CA ASN A 143 -5.04 -23.12 -4.29
C ASN A 143 -6.36 -23.22 -3.51
N GLN A 144 -7.14 -22.12 -3.42
CA GLN A 144 -8.43 -22.08 -2.72
C GLN A 144 -8.40 -22.56 -1.25
N LYS A 145 -7.26 -22.39 -0.58
CA LYS A 145 -7.09 -22.84 0.81
C LYS A 145 -7.83 -21.96 1.81
N ILE A 146 -8.09 -22.53 2.97
CA ILE A 146 -8.78 -21.89 4.10
C ILE A 146 -7.81 -21.79 5.27
N LEU A 147 -7.66 -20.60 5.83
CA LEU A 147 -6.92 -20.42 7.08
C LEU A 147 -7.82 -20.83 8.24
N VAL A 148 -7.38 -21.76 9.08
CA VAL A 148 -8.11 -22.26 10.25
C VAL A 148 -7.27 -22.12 11.51
N GLU A 149 -7.93 -21.78 12.63
CA GLU A 149 -7.33 -21.76 13.96
C GLU A 149 -7.08 -23.20 14.44
N VAL A 150 -5.85 -23.50 14.87
CA VAL A 150 -5.48 -24.80 15.45
C VAL A 150 -5.71 -24.71 16.96
N GLN A 151 -6.52 -25.62 17.52
CA GLN A 151 -6.64 -25.73 18.97
C GLN A 151 -5.34 -26.29 19.54
N SER A 152 -4.71 -25.56 20.47
CA SER A 152 -3.60 -26.09 21.25
C SER A 152 -4.12 -27.20 22.14
N SER A 153 -3.69 -28.45 21.94
CA SER A 153 -3.91 -29.53 22.90
C SER A 153 -3.22 -29.15 24.22
N ASN A 154 -4.01 -28.91 25.28
CA ASN A 154 -3.54 -28.51 26.61
C ASN A 154 -2.60 -29.56 27.23
N GLY A 155 -1.50 -29.11 27.83
CA GLY A 155 -0.76 -29.93 28.80
C GLY A 155 0.71 -29.62 29.00
N GLN A 156 1.12 -28.37 29.26
CA GLN A 156 2.33 -28.14 30.06
C GLN A 156 2.32 -26.76 30.73
N GLU A 157 2.62 -26.79 32.03
CA GLU A 157 2.46 -25.71 33.00
C GLU A 157 3.24 -24.45 32.61
N ARG A 158 2.60 -23.30 32.82
CA ARG A 158 3.20 -21.98 32.69
C ARG A 158 4.18 -21.77 33.83
N VAL A 159 5.47 -21.66 33.52
CA VAL A 159 6.40 -20.92 34.37
C VAL A 159 6.33 -19.46 33.95
N GLU A 160 5.86 -18.62 34.85
CA GLU A 160 5.85 -17.17 34.71
C GLU A 160 7.29 -16.65 34.59
N GLN A 161 7.62 -16.03 33.46
CA GLN A 161 8.69 -15.03 33.41
C GLN A 161 8.18 -13.80 32.66
N ASN A 162 8.32 -12.66 33.34
CA ASN A 162 7.84 -11.35 32.96
C ASN A 162 8.66 -10.74 31.81
N ASN A 163 7.92 -9.97 30.98
CA ASN A 163 8.36 -8.92 30.05
C ASN A 163 9.27 -9.32 28.87
N VAL A 164 8.71 -9.22 27.65
CA VAL A 164 9.15 -8.38 26.50
C VAL A 164 8.48 -8.90 25.21
N GLY A 165 7.86 -7.99 24.45
CA GLY A 165 7.59 -8.16 23.01
C GLY A 165 6.32 -8.91 22.63
N GLU A 166 5.57 -8.36 21.68
CA GLU A 166 4.31 -8.88 21.13
C GLU A 166 4.31 -10.40 20.91
N ASN A 167 3.33 -11.09 21.53
CA ASN A 167 3.03 -12.51 21.36
C ASN A 167 2.68 -12.83 19.90
N ALA A 168 3.68 -12.97 19.03
CA ALA A 168 3.55 -13.80 17.85
C ALA A 168 3.55 -15.25 18.35
N HIS A 169 2.37 -15.85 18.54
CA HIS A 169 2.27 -17.29 18.77
C HIS A 169 2.50 -18.00 17.43
N PRO A 170 3.69 -18.58 17.15
CA PRO A 170 3.84 -19.43 15.98
C PRO A 170 2.87 -20.61 16.11
N GLY A 171 2.12 -20.90 15.04
CA GLY A 171 1.30 -22.12 14.97
C GLY A 171 -0.17 -21.99 15.37
N LYS A 172 -0.69 -20.78 15.62
CA LYS A 172 -2.13 -20.61 15.90
C LYS A 172 -3.03 -20.83 14.68
N PHE A 173 -2.54 -20.53 13.47
CA PHE A 173 -3.31 -20.67 12.25
C PHE A 173 -2.55 -21.48 11.21
N LYS A 174 -3.27 -22.31 10.43
CA LYS A 174 -2.71 -23.05 9.30
C LYS A 174 -3.66 -23.04 8.10
N PHE A 175 -3.11 -23.16 6.89
CA PHE A 175 -3.91 -23.36 5.69
C PHE A 175 -4.25 -24.84 5.50
N VAL A 176 -5.54 -25.12 5.31
CA VAL A 176 -6.07 -26.46 5.00
C VAL A 176 -6.88 -26.43 3.71
N ASP A 177 -7.08 -27.60 3.11
CA ASP A 177 -7.98 -27.76 1.98
C ASP A 177 -9.44 -27.79 2.44
N GLY A 178 -10.36 -27.29 1.60
CA GLY A 178 -11.77 -27.13 1.99
C GLY A 178 -12.48 -28.44 2.34
N SER A 179 -11.98 -29.58 1.86
CA SER A 179 -12.46 -30.92 2.17
C SER A 179 -12.07 -31.42 3.56
N GLU A 180 -11.09 -30.80 4.22
CA GLU A 180 -10.56 -31.24 5.52
C GLU A 180 -11.33 -30.66 6.73
N ILE A 181 -12.30 -29.77 6.49
CA ILE A 181 -13.07 -29.13 7.56
C ILE A 181 -14.26 -30.02 7.94
N GLN A 182 -14.15 -30.71 9.08
CA GLN A 182 -15.28 -31.42 9.69
C GLN A 182 -16.33 -30.43 10.20
N LYS A 183 -17.61 -30.73 9.98
CA LYS A 183 -18.77 -29.82 10.18
C LYS A 183 -19.06 -29.44 11.64
N GLU A 184 -18.42 -30.09 12.62
CA GLU A 184 -18.96 -30.15 13.99
C GLU A 184 -18.38 -29.15 14.97
N GLU A 185 -17.27 -28.48 14.66
CA GLU A 185 -16.86 -27.25 15.35
C GLU A 185 -16.55 -26.21 14.28
N ARG A 186 -16.97 -24.96 14.46
CA ARG A 186 -16.61 -23.86 13.56
C ARG A 186 -15.40 -23.12 14.14
N PRO A 187 -14.16 -23.63 13.98
CA PRO A 187 -12.99 -22.82 14.29
C PRO A 187 -13.08 -21.56 13.43
N LYS A 188 -12.57 -20.43 13.95
CA LYS A 188 -12.50 -19.18 13.18
C LYS A 188 -11.75 -19.48 11.88
N SER A 189 -12.46 -19.47 10.76
CA SER A 189 -11.94 -19.82 9.45
C SER A 189 -12.09 -18.64 8.49
N THR A 190 -11.14 -18.49 7.56
CA THR A 190 -11.21 -17.44 6.54
C THR A 190 -10.53 -17.91 5.26
N MET A 191 -11.19 -17.72 4.12
CA MET A 191 -10.61 -18.02 2.80
C MET A 191 -9.31 -17.21 2.59
N ALA A 192 -8.25 -17.86 2.10
CA ALA A 192 -7.00 -17.17 1.76
C ALA A 192 -7.23 -16.02 0.77
N ALA A 193 -8.09 -16.22 -0.24
CA ALA A 193 -8.48 -15.17 -1.18
C ALA A 193 -9.20 -13.97 -0.53
N ALA A 194 -9.88 -14.17 0.60
CA ALA A 194 -10.47 -13.06 1.36
C ALA A 194 -9.39 -12.28 2.14
N LEU A 195 -8.38 -12.97 2.65
CA LEU A 195 -7.23 -12.34 3.31
C LEU A 195 -6.36 -11.55 2.34
N VAL A 196 -6.10 -12.05 1.12
CA VAL A 196 -5.42 -11.28 0.06
C VAL A 196 -6.14 -9.96 -0.21
N ARG A 197 -7.48 -9.96 -0.28
CA ARG A 197 -8.29 -8.73 -0.45
C ARG A 197 -8.27 -7.81 0.76
N LYS A 198 -7.87 -8.30 1.94
CA LYS A 198 -7.70 -7.51 3.17
C LYS A 198 -6.25 -7.05 3.39
N LEU A 199 -5.30 -7.48 2.57
CA LEU A 199 -3.93 -6.99 2.62
C LEU A 199 -3.91 -5.50 2.25
N ARG A 200 -3.25 -4.68 3.06
CA ARG A 200 -3.19 -3.21 2.93
C ARG A 200 -1.77 -2.69 2.95
N TRP A 201 -0.89 -3.32 3.72
CA TRP A 201 0.52 -3.01 3.69
C TRP A 201 1.39 -4.21 4.05
N SER A 202 2.65 -4.17 3.60
CA SER A 202 3.75 -4.99 4.11
C SER A 202 5.00 -4.13 4.32
N THR A 203 5.82 -4.46 5.32
CA THR A 203 7.08 -3.77 5.64
C THR A 203 8.28 -4.63 5.25
N LEU A 204 9.33 -4.05 4.68
CA LEU A 204 10.60 -4.73 4.41
C LEU A 204 11.74 -3.95 5.07
N GLY A 205 12.85 -4.61 5.37
CA GLY A 205 13.95 -3.94 6.05
C GLY A 205 13.59 -3.63 7.50
N LEU A 206 14.12 -2.51 8.01
CA LEU A 206 13.80 -2.04 9.36
C LEU A 206 12.30 -1.86 9.55
N GLN A 207 11.79 -2.42 10.64
CA GLN A 207 10.35 -2.44 10.92
C GLN A 207 9.91 -1.13 11.57
N PHE A 208 8.85 -0.52 11.03
CA PHE A 208 8.27 0.68 11.59
C PHE A 208 7.25 0.33 12.69
N ASP A 209 7.48 0.83 13.91
CA ASP A 209 6.52 0.77 15.01
C ASP A 209 5.54 1.95 14.90
N TRP A 210 4.31 1.65 14.48
CA TRP A 210 3.25 2.65 14.31
C TRP A 210 2.84 3.35 15.62
N SER A 211 2.99 2.68 16.77
CA SER A 211 2.62 3.23 18.07
C SER A 211 3.67 4.24 18.55
N LYS A 212 4.96 3.89 18.41
CA LYS A 212 6.08 4.77 18.77
C LYS A 212 6.47 5.75 17.66
N ARG A 213 5.96 5.55 16.44
CA ARG A 213 6.30 6.30 15.22
C ARG A 213 7.81 6.33 14.94
N ASN A 214 8.47 5.20 15.16
CA ASN A 214 9.92 5.06 14.98
C ASN A 214 10.28 3.66 14.45
N TYR A 215 11.48 3.52 13.89
CA TYR A 215 12.01 2.20 13.54
C TYR A 215 12.43 1.45 14.79
N ASP A 216 12.10 0.16 14.84
CA ASP A 216 12.50 -0.74 15.92
C ASP A 216 13.47 -1.79 15.38
N VAL A 217 14.77 -1.55 15.60
CA VAL A 217 15.86 -2.44 15.17
C VAL A 217 15.86 -3.79 15.89
N SER A 218 15.14 -3.90 17.01
CA SER A 218 15.03 -5.16 17.77
C SER A 218 14.01 -6.13 17.17
N LEU A 219 13.08 -5.62 16.33
CA LEU A 219 12.11 -6.47 15.66
C LEU A 219 12.80 -7.32 14.59
N PRO A 220 12.41 -8.61 14.43
CA PRO A 220 12.91 -9.46 13.36
C PRO A 220 12.69 -8.82 11.99
N HIS A 221 13.76 -8.74 11.20
CA HIS A 221 13.71 -8.24 9.84
C HIS A 221 14.80 -8.84 8.98
N ASN A 222 14.55 -8.86 7.67
CA ASN A 222 15.55 -9.15 6.66
C ASN A 222 16.04 -7.83 6.05
N LYS A 223 17.22 -7.86 5.43
CA LYS A 223 17.65 -6.78 4.54
C LYS A 223 16.66 -6.59 3.39
N ILE A 224 16.62 -5.39 2.83
CA ILE A 224 15.90 -5.14 1.57
C ILE A 224 16.48 -6.08 0.49
N PRO A 225 15.64 -6.76 -0.31
CA PRO A 225 16.12 -7.62 -1.39
C PRO A 225 17.08 -6.87 -2.33
N ASP A 226 18.19 -7.51 -2.72
CA ASP A 226 19.27 -6.86 -3.47
C ASP A 226 18.79 -6.21 -4.77
N ASP A 227 17.89 -6.87 -5.51
CA ASP A 227 17.28 -6.32 -6.71
C ASP A 227 16.52 -5.02 -6.43
N LEU A 228 15.79 -4.96 -5.29
CA LEU A 228 14.99 -3.80 -4.91
C LEU A 228 15.89 -2.68 -4.40
N ALA A 229 16.94 -3.01 -3.65
CA ALA A 229 17.96 -2.05 -3.21
C ALA A 229 18.70 -1.45 -4.40
N THR A 230 19.07 -2.26 -5.39
CA THR A 230 19.72 -1.82 -6.63
C THR A 230 18.81 -0.91 -7.44
N LEU A 231 17.53 -1.28 -7.58
CA LEU A 231 16.55 -0.43 -8.26
C LEU A 231 16.37 0.91 -7.54
N ALA A 232 16.22 0.90 -6.21
CA ALA A 232 16.05 2.12 -5.41
C ALA A 232 17.29 3.03 -5.53
N LYS A 233 18.50 2.45 -5.45
CA LYS A 233 19.76 3.18 -5.66
C LYS A 233 19.82 3.82 -7.04
N LYS A 234 19.49 3.06 -8.11
CA LYS A 234 19.41 3.57 -9.49
C LYS A 234 18.44 4.75 -9.59
N MET A 235 17.22 4.61 -9.03
CA MET A 235 16.16 5.63 -9.14
C MET A 235 16.40 6.87 -8.27
N ALA A 236 17.22 6.77 -7.22
CA ALA A 236 17.55 7.89 -6.34
C ALA A 236 18.57 8.87 -6.95
N VAL A 237 19.33 8.47 -7.98
CA VAL A 237 20.44 9.26 -8.57
C VAL A 237 20.09 10.74 -8.84
N PRO A 238 18.91 11.10 -9.39
CA PRO A 238 18.58 12.51 -9.63
C PRO A 238 18.56 13.37 -8.35
N ALA A 239 18.24 12.76 -7.20
CA ALA A 239 18.11 13.43 -5.91
C ALA A 239 19.40 13.40 -5.07
N MET A 240 20.37 12.55 -5.38
CA MET A 240 21.56 12.36 -4.54
C MET A 240 22.61 13.48 -4.72
N PRO A 241 23.25 13.98 -3.66
CA PRO A 241 24.43 14.84 -3.77
C PRO A 241 25.57 14.16 -4.54
N SER A 242 26.52 14.97 -5.05
CA SER A 242 27.69 14.42 -5.74
C SER A 242 28.55 13.61 -4.76
N GLY A 243 28.88 12.37 -5.13
CA GLY A 243 29.69 11.47 -4.29
C GLY A 243 28.90 10.69 -3.23
N GLU A 244 27.59 10.89 -3.12
CA GLU A 244 26.73 10.14 -2.20
C GLU A 244 25.92 9.05 -2.92
N GLU A 245 25.64 7.96 -2.21
CA GLU A 245 24.85 6.84 -2.71
C GLU A 245 23.67 6.54 -1.79
N PHE A 246 22.51 6.26 -2.37
CA PHE A 246 21.33 5.86 -1.62
C PHE A 246 21.45 4.40 -1.14
N THR A 247 21.14 4.18 0.15
CA THR A 247 21.07 2.83 0.74
C THR A 247 19.63 2.55 1.18
N ALA A 248 19.02 1.49 0.64
CA ALA A 248 17.67 1.09 1.00
C ALA A 248 17.69 0.26 2.30
N GLU A 249 17.19 0.82 3.40
CA GLU A 249 17.18 0.17 4.72
C GLU A 249 15.78 -0.22 5.20
N ALA A 250 14.74 0.45 4.70
CA ALA A 250 13.34 0.20 5.03
C ALA A 250 12.44 0.47 3.83
N ALA A 251 11.35 -0.30 3.70
CA ALA A 251 10.32 -0.07 2.70
C ALA A 251 8.92 -0.42 3.21
N ILE A 252 7.91 0.29 2.70
CA ILE A 252 6.50 0.00 2.92
C ILE A 252 5.84 -0.21 1.57
N VAL A 253 5.26 -1.38 1.36
CA VAL A 253 4.46 -1.71 0.18
C VAL A 253 3.01 -1.51 0.56
N ASN A 254 2.28 -0.67 -0.19
CA ASN A 254 0.87 -0.39 0.06
C ASN A 254 0.01 -1.03 -1.01
N TYR A 255 -1.05 -1.72 -0.59
CA TYR A 255 -2.00 -2.40 -1.48
C TYR A 255 -3.33 -1.66 -1.45
N TYR A 256 -3.65 -1.02 -2.57
CA TYR A 256 -4.92 -0.32 -2.77
C TYR A 256 -5.86 -1.17 -3.60
N GLY A 257 -7.03 -1.46 -3.06
CA GLY A 257 -8.11 -2.15 -3.77
C GLY A 257 -9.36 -1.27 -3.82
N PRO A 258 -10.32 -1.57 -4.73
CA PRO A 258 -11.60 -0.86 -4.75
C PRO A 258 -12.26 -0.97 -3.38
N SER A 259 -12.87 0.12 -2.92
CA SER A 259 -13.19 0.38 -1.50
C SER A 259 -14.06 -0.61 -0.73
N MET A 260 -14.48 -1.79 -1.21
CA MET A 260 -15.67 -2.57 -0.72
C MET A 260 -16.97 -1.77 -0.49
#